data_AF-X1K3F3-F1
#
_entry.id   AF-X1K3F3-F1
#
_cell.length_a   1.000
_cell.length_b   1.000
_cell.length_c   1.000
_cell.angle_alpha   90.00
_cell.angle_beta   90.00
_cell.angle_gamma   90.00
#
_symmetry.space_group_name_H-M   'P 1'
#
loop_
_entity.id
_entity.type
_entity.pdbx_description
1 polymer ?
#
loop_
_entity_poly.entity_id
_entity_poly.type
_entity_poly.pdbx_seq_one_letter_code
_entity_poly.pdbx_strand_id
1 'polypeptide(L)'
;TLGLAAGDKVSVEIIRKAVAKLESNGVPVFDDGYYHAVYTPLQKYDFQRDDEYINLKHYAAPKDLYRNLDGEIYGVRFHKDTVPYRHTAGTIGTYVAAGAVYVISIFGKGAFGNVRISGIDQKYYINPPVDDPNNPLAMYGAMGWYDLCAPVAINGTCIVNIFNCPTNV
;
A
#
# COMPACT_ATOMS: atom_id res chain seq x y z
N THR A 1 6.86 22.53 -7.20
CA THR A 1 7.52 21.93 -6.03
C THR A 1 7.02 22.65 -4.80
N LEU A 2 5.87 22.20 -4.28
CA LEU A 2 5.27 22.72 -3.06
C LEU A 2 5.79 21.84 -1.92
N GLY A 3 6.40 22.45 -0.90
CA GLY A 3 6.83 21.73 0.30
C GLY A 3 5.60 21.25 1.07
N LEU A 4 5.63 20.01 1.55
CA LEU A 4 4.52 19.42 2.29
C LEU A 4 4.46 20.03 3.70
N ALA A 5 3.30 20.55 4.09
CA ALA A 5 3.00 21.07 5.41
C ALA A 5 2.09 20.12 6.20
N ALA A 6 1.98 20.31 7.52
CA ALA A 6 1.14 19.49 8.40
C ALA A 6 -0.38 19.53 8.09
N GLY A 7 -0.80 20.39 7.15
CA GLY A 7 -2.17 20.49 6.64
C GLY A 7 -2.40 19.75 5.32
N ASP A 8 -1.36 19.19 4.70
CA ASP A 8 -1.47 18.48 3.42
C ASP A 8 -2.01 17.07 3.65
N LYS A 9 -3.32 17.00 3.81
CA LYS A 9 -4.10 15.78 4.00
C LYS A 9 -4.48 15.16 2.66
N VAL A 10 -4.82 13.89 2.69
CA VAL A 10 -5.38 13.20 1.53
C VAL A 10 -6.84 13.62 1.37
N SER A 11 -7.18 14.20 0.23
CA SER A 11 -8.55 14.54 -0.16
C SER A 11 -8.98 13.78 -1.41
N VAL A 12 -10.28 13.71 -1.61
CA VAL A 12 -10.92 13.11 -2.79
C VAL A 12 -10.43 13.77 -4.09
N GLU A 13 -10.23 15.08 -4.10
CA GLU A 13 -9.74 15.83 -5.26
C GLU A 13 -8.34 15.36 -5.71
N ILE A 14 -7.42 15.13 -4.76
CA ILE A 14 -6.06 14.67 -5.06
C ILE A 14 -6.10 13.26 -5.67
N ILE A 15 -7.01 12.41 -5.18
CA ILE A 15 -7.21 11.07 -5.75
C ILE A 15 -7.76 11.17 -7.18
N ARG A 16 -8.74 12.04 -7.44
CA ARG A 16 -9.26 12.27 -8.81
C ARG A 16 -8.18 12.78 -9.77
N LYS A 17 -7.29 13.67 -9.31
CA LYS A 17 -6.13 14.12 -10.08
C LYS A 17 -5.15 12.98 -10.36
N ALA A 18 -4.93 12.09 -9.40
CA ALA A 18 -4.08 10.93 -9.58
C ALA A 18 -4.66 9.95 -10.60
N VAL A 19 -5.98 9.68 -10.56
CA VAL A 19 -6.67 8.86 -11.57
C VAL A 19 -6.58 9.50 -12.95
N ALA A 20 -6.86 10.80 -13.08
CA ALA A 20 -6.74 11.50 -14.36
C ALA A 20 -5.32 11.42 -14.94
N LYS A 21 -4.29 11.42 -14.09
CA LYS A 21 -2.89 11.24 -14.51
C LYS A 21 -2.60 9.81 -14.96
N LEU A 22 -3.18 8.79 -14.31
CA LEU A 22 -3.05 7.40 -14.74
C LEU A 22 -3.77 7.15 -16.06
N GLU A 23 -4.96 7.72 -16.24
CA GLU A 23 -5.71 7.65 -17.49
C GLU A 23 -5.01 8.39 -18.63
N SER A 24 -4.44 9.58 -18.38
CA SER A 24 -3.66 10.31 -19.38
C SER A 24 -2.43 9.54 -19.84
N ASN A 25 -1.89 8.69 -18.96
CA ASN A 25 -0.76 7.83 -19.23
C ASN A 25 -1.15 6.51 -19.93
N GLY A 26 -2.44 6.28 -20.19
CA GLY A 26 -2.94 5.07 -20.86
C GLY A 26 -2.77 3.79 -20.03
N VAL A 27 -2.74 3.92 -18.70
CA VAL A 27 -2.47 2.79 -17.80
C VAL A 27 -3.69 1.86 -17.76
N PRO A 28 -3.53 0.55 -18.01
CA PRO A 28 -4.65 -0.38 -17.90
C PRO A 28 -5.04 -0.62 -16.43
N VAL A 29 -6.35 -0.72 -16.17
CA VAL A 29 -6.90 -1.17 -14.88
C VAL A 29 -6.60 -2.65 -14.64
N PHE A 30 -6.73 -3.10 -13.39
CA PHE A 30 -6.65 -4.52 -13.06
C PHE A 30 -7.87 -5.29 -13.60
N ASP A 31 -7.80 -6.62 -13.57
CA ASP A 31 -8.87 -7.50 -14.11
C ASP A 31 -10.22 -7.33 -13.37
N ASP A 32 -10.17 -6.77 -12.16
CA ASP A 32 -11.32 -6.37 -11.34
C ASP A 32 -11.94 -5.02 -11.76
N GLY A 33 -11.38 -4.38 -12.79
CA GLY A 33 -11.89 -3.13 -13.37
C GLY A 33 -11.43 -1.86 -12.66
N TYR A 34 -10.61 -1.98 -11.62
CA TYR A 34 -10.17 -0.86 -10.77
C TYR A 34 -8.65 -0.68 -10.73
N TYR A 35 -8.20 0.52 -10.41
CA TYR A 35 -6.83 0.76 -9.94
C TYR A 35 -6.71 0.34 -8.47
N HIS A 36 -5.52 -0.08 -8.04
CA HIS A 36 -5.29 -0.46 -6.65
C HIS A 36 -4.49 0.61 -5.93
N ALA A 37 -4.91 0.94 -4.71
CA ALA A 37 -4.22 1.88 -3.85
C ALA A 37 -3.94 1.25 -2.48
N VAL A 38 -2.77 1.54 -1.93
CA VAL A 38 -2.38 1.13 -0.56
C VAL A 38 -2.26 2.36 0.32
N TYR A 39 -2.87 2.32 1.50
CA TYR A 39 -2.93 3.44 2.45
C TYR A 39 -2.94 2.95 3.91
N THR A 40 -2.76 3.89 4.82
CA THR A 40 -2.61 3.67 6.26
C THR A 40 -3.87 3.97 7.06
N PRO A 41 -3.97 3.51 8.32
CA PRO A 41 -5.11 3.82 9.18
C PRO A 41 -5.29 5.32 9.47
N LEU A 42 -4.20 6.11 9.48
CA LEU A 42 -4.28 7.56 9.70
C LEU A 42 -4.79 8.29 8.44
N GLN A 43 -4.29 7.90 7.26
CA GLN A 43 -4.81 8.38 5.98
C GLN A 43 -6.28 8.01 5.79
N LYS A 44 -6.70 6.83 6.28
CA LYS A 44 -8.11 6.42 6.31
C LYS A 44 -8.97 7.44 7.05
N TYR A 45 -8.53 7.83 8.24
CA TYR A 45 -9.28 8.73 9.10
C TYR A 45 -9.45 10.11 8.44
N ASP A 46 -8.38 10.66 7.88
CA ASP A 46 -8.45 11.94 7.16
C ASP A 46 -9.34 11.85 5.90
N PHE A 47 -9.25 10.74 5.16
CA PHE A 47 -10.06 10.52 3.97
C PHE A 47 -11.56 10.35 4.27
N GLN A 48 -11.90 9.64 5.36
CA GLN A 48 -13.29 9.46 5.78
C GLN A 48 -13.93 10.76 6.31
N ARG A 49 -13.12 11.73 6.72
CA ARG A 49 -13.57 13.03 7.21
C ARG A 49 -13.80 14.05 6.09
N ASP A 50 -13.38 13.76 4.86
CA ASP A 50 -13.56 14.67 3.73
C ASP A 50 -15.05 14.87 3.39
N ASP A 51 -15.48 16.12 3.24
CA ASP A 51 -16.89 16.47 2.99
C ASP A 51 -17.38 15.89 1.65
N GLU A 52 -16.51 15.81 0.63
CA GLU A 52 -16.86 15.20 -0.66
C GLU A 52 -17.07 13.69 -0.52
N TYR A 53 -16.30 13.02 0.35
CA TYR A 53 -16.47 11.60 0.63
C TYR A 53 -17.76 11.32 1.41
N ILE A 54 -18.04 12.14 2.41
CA ILE A 54 -19.27 12.06 3.22
C ILE A 54 -20.50 12.25 2.33
N ASN A 55 -20.50 13.27 1.47
CA ASN A 55 -21.58 13.52 0.52
C ASN A 55 -21.76 12.35 -0.46
N LEU A 56 -20.68 11.82 -1.04
CA LEU A 56 -20.76 10.67 -1.94
C LEU A 56 -21.40 9.45 -1.25
N LYS A 57 -21.03 9.19 0.00
CA LYS A 57 -21.59 8.08 0.78
C LYS A 57 -23.01 8.32 1.27
N HIS A 58 -23.45 9.58 1.44
CA HIS A 58 -24.85 9.89 1.70
C HIS A 58 -25.78 9.52 0.53
N TYR A 59 -25.29 9.59 -0.71
CA TYR A 59 -26.07 9.24 -1.91
C TYR A 59 -25.81 7.81 -2.42
N ALA A 60 -24.79 7.12 -1.90
CA ALA A 60 -24.48 5.75 -2.28
C ALA A 60 -25.42 4.74 -1.61
N ALA A 61 -25.83 3.70 -2.36
CA ALA A 61 -26.66 2.64 -1.83
C ALA A 61 -25.95 1.89 -0.67
N PRO A 62 -26.68 1.40 0.35
CA PRO A 62 -26.11 0.80 1.57
C PRO A 62 -25.32 -0.50 1.37
N LYS A 63 -25.21 -1.00 0.13
CA LYS A 63 -24.50 -2.26 -0.19
C LYS A 63 -23.01 -2.21 0.15
N ASP A 64 -22.42 -1.01 0.08
CA ASP A 64 -21.01 -0.76 0.45
C ASP A 64 -20.76 -0.82 1.97
N LEU A 65 -21.80 -0.62 2.81
CA LEU A 65 -21.65 -0.62 4.26
C LEU A 65 -21.44 -2.02 4.83
N TYR A 66 -21.89 -3.06 4.11
CA TYR A 66 -21.92 -4.45 4.58
C TYR A 66 -20.64 -5.25 4.31
N ARG A 67 -19.79 -4.78 3.40
CA ARG A 67 -18.45 -5.32 3.19
C ARG A 67 -17.50 -4.32 3.82
N ASN A 68 -16.65 -4.77 4.76
CA ASN A 68 -15.50 -4.03 5.30
C ASN A 68 -14.44 -3.65 4.23
N LEU A 69 -14.84 -3.57 2.96
CA LEU A 69 -14.10 -2.92 1.90
C LEU A 69 -14.24 -1.41 2.16
N ASP A 70 -13.11 -0.77 2.45
CA ASP A 70 -13.01 0.67 2.73
C ASP A 70 -13.30 1.57 1.51
N GLY A 71 -14.16 1.11 0.61
CA GLY A 71 -14.73 1.84 -0.52
C GLY A 71 -13.99 1.59 -1.83
N GLU A 72 -14.74 1.23 -2.85
CA GLU A 72 -14.39 1.50 -4.25
C GLU A 72 -14.84 2.92 -4.54
N ILE A 73 -13.90 3.81 -4.86
CA ILE A 73 -14.20 5.23 -5.02
C ILE A 73 -13.45 5.75 -6.24
N TYR A 74 -14.19 6.38 -7.16
CA TYR A 74 -13.65 6.97 -8.39
C TYR A 74 -12.73 6.01 -9.18
N GLY A 75 -13.10 4.73 -9.27
CA GLY A 75 -12.32 3.75 -10.05
C GLY A 75 -11.10 3.17 -9.32
N VAL A 76 -10.94 3.43 -8.02
CA VAL A 76 -9.82 2.93 -7.19
C VAL A 76 -10.35 2.04 -6.07
N ARG A 77 -9.75 0.85 -5.93
CA ARG A 77 -9.94 -0.05 -4.79
C ARG A 77 -8.82 0.14 -3.77
N PHE A 78 -9.23 0.53 -2.56
CA PHE A 78 -8.34 0.85 -1.46
C PHE A 78 -8.03 -0.39 -0.60
N HIS A 79 -6.75 -0.64 -0.34
CA HIS A 79 -6.23 -1.70 0.51
C HIS A 79 -5.53 -1.10 1.72
N LYS A 80 -6.02 -1.45 2.91
CA LYS A 80 -5.47 -0.99 4.17
C LYS A 80 -4.24 -1.81 4.53
N ASP A 81 -3.13 -1.12 4.82
CA ASP A 81 -1.93 -1.71 5.42
C ASP A 81 -1.64 -1.08 6.78
N THR A 82 -1.13 -1.86 7.72
CA THR A 82 -0.72 -1.39 9.06
C THR A 82 0.75 -0.98 9.11
N VAL A 83 1.59 -1.45 8.18
CA VAL A 83 3.05 -1.15 8.15
C VAL A 83 3.42 -0.52 6.81
N PRO A 84 3.15 0.79 6.63
CA PRO A 84 3.40 1.45 5.35
C PRO A 84 4.88 1.66 5.08
N TYR A 85 5.21 1.71 3.80
CA TYR A 85 6.42 2.36 3.34
C TYR A 85 6.39 3.86 3.73
N ARG A 86 7.37 4.28 4.52
CA ARG A 86 7.60 5.69 4.87
C ARG A 86 8.81 6.16 4.07
N HIS A 87 8.66 7.30 3.38
CA HIS A 87 9.81 7.89 2.71
C HIS A 87 10.80 8.43 3.75
N THR A 88 12.05 8.01 3.69
CA THR A 88 13.14 8.65 4.46
C THR A 88 13.28 10.09 3.98
N ALA A 89 13.39 11.03 4.92
CA ALA A 89 13.58 12.45 4.64
C ALA A 89 14.87 12.66 3.81
N GLY A 90 14.71 12.98 2.53
CA GLY A 90 15.78 13.22 1.57
C GLY A 90 15.30 14.11 0.41
N THR A 91 16.19 14.97 -0.07
CA THR A 91 16.02 16.19 -0.89
C THR A 91 15.16 16.05 -2.16
N ILE A 92 13.84 15.89 -2.03
CA ILE A 92 12.89 16.32 -3.06
C ILE A 92 11.88 17.27 -2.41
N GLY A 93 12.23 18.55 -2.36
CA GLY A 93 11.37 19.61 -1.84
C GLY A 93 11.31 19.61 -0.31
N THR A 94 12.08 20.51 0.30
CA THR A 94 12.01 20.96 1.70
C THR A 94 10.78 20.45 2.48
N TYR A 95 11.00 19.38 3.23
CA TYR A 95 10.02 18.75 4.11
C TYR A 95 10.12 19.34 5.53
N VAL A 96 9.01 19.29 6.27
CA VAL A 96 8.98 19.56 7.72
C VAL A 96 10.01 18.66 8.42
N ALA A 97 10.99 19.28 9.08
CA ALA A 97 12.15 18.62 9.71
C ALA A 97 11.81 17.63 10.85
N ALA A 98 10.52 17.47 11.19
CA ALA A 98 10.04 16.62 12.27
C ALA A 98 8.83 15.73 11.90
N GLY A 99 8.36 15.76 10.64
CA GLY A 99 7.14 15.05 10.21
C GLY A 99 7.45 13.76 9.45
N ALA A 100 6.82 12.65 9.83
CA ALA A 100 6.82 11.44 9.01
C ALA A 100 5.99 11.69 7.74
N VAL A 101 6.60 11.64 6.57
CA VAL A 101 5.89 11.73 5.28
C VAL A 101 5.27 10.38 4.97
N TYR A 102 3.96 10.37 4.78
CA TYR A 102 3.22 9.19 4.36
C TYR A 102 3.01 9.21 2.85
N VAL A 103 2.91 8.02 2.26
CA VAL A 103 2.73 7.83 0.82
C VAL A 103 1.52 6.97 0.58
N ILE A 104 0.64 7.41 -0.33
CA ILE A 104 -0.35 6.55 -0.98
C ILE A 104 0.17 6.26 -2.38
N SER A 105 0.39 4.98 -2.68
CA SER A 105 0.78 4.57 -4.02
C SER A 105 -0.45 4.03 -4.73
N ILE A 106 -0.86 4.70 -5.81
CA ILE A 106 -1.93 4.25 -6.70
C ILE A 106 -1.28 3.67 -7.95
N PHE A 107 -1.67 2.46 -8.33
CA PHE A 107 -1.06 1.77 -9.45
C PHE A 107 -2.08 0.99 -10.28
N GLY A 108 -1.74 0.81 -11.55
CA GLY A 108 -2.47 -0.03 -12.51
C GLY A 108 -1.74 -1.32 -12.86
N LYS A 109 -2.30 -2.07 -13.80
CA LYS A 109 -1.76 -3.36 -14.23
C LYS A 109 -0.39 -3.16 -14.90
N GLY A 110 0.57 -4.01 -14.54
CA GLY A 110 1.94 -3.94 -15.06
C GLY A 110 2.86 -2.91 -14.38
N ALA A 111 2.42 -2.27 -13.29
CA ALA A 111 3.27 -1.38 -12.50
C ALA A 111 4.45 -2.11 -11.85
N PHE A 112 4.19 -3.29 -11.29
CA PHE A 112 5.17 -4.12 -10.60
C PHE A 112 5.35 -5.46 -11.30
N GLY A 113 6.59 -5.92 -11.33
CA GLY A 113 6.92 -7.28 -11.72
C GLY A 113 7.68 -7.99 -10.62
N ASN A 114 7.33 -9.25 -10.42
CA ASN A 114 8.08 -10.15 -9.57
C ASN A 114 8.77 -11.18 -10.45
N VAL A 115 10.05 -11.38 -10.21
CA VAL A 115 10.78 -12.49 -10.83
C VAL A 115 10.95 -13.57 -9.76
N ARG A 116 10.60 -14.81 -10.10
CA ARG A 116 11.04 -15.97 -9.33
C ARG A 116 12.46 -16.26 -9.75
N ILE A 117 13.37 -16.29 -8.78
CA ILE A 117 14.75 -16.65 -9.05
C ILE A 117 14.81 -18.14 -9.36
N SER A 118 15.26 -18.47 -10.57
CA SER A 118 15.28 -19.87 -11.05
C SER A 118 16.15 -20.74 -10.14
N GLY A 119 15.63 -21.89 -9.73
CA GLY A 119 16.33 -22.83 -8.84
C GLY A 119 16.04 -22.67 -7.35
N ILE A 120 15.24 -21.68 -6.95
CA ILE A 120 14.78 -21.51 -5.56
C ILE A 120 13.27 -21.73 -5.51
N ASP A 121 12.89 -22.94 -5.11
CA ASP A 121 11.51 -23.26 -4.75
C ASP A 121 11.31 -23.02 -3.25
N GLN A 122 10.12 -22.54 -2.88
CA GLN A 122 9.71 -22.43 -1.48
C GLN A 122 9.71 -23.83 -0.85
N LYS A 123 10.71 -24.09 0.00
CA LYS A 123 10.88 -25.37 0.68
C LYS A 123 10.69 -25.17 2.18
N TYR A 124 9.96 -26.10 2.77
CA TYR A 124 9.84 -26.23 4.21
C TYR A 124 10.86 -27.26 4.68
N TYR A 125 11.75 -26.84 5.58
CA TYR A 125 12.72 -27.73 6.21
C TYR A 125 12.23 -28.02 7.61
N ILE A 126 11.82 -29.27 7.83
CA ILE A 126 11.42 -29.76 9.14
C ILE A 126 12.61 -30.52 9.69
N ASN A 127 13.20 -30.01 10.76
CA ASN A 127 14.13 -30.76 11.58
C ASN A 127 13.36 -31.38 12.75
N PRO A 128 13.03 -32.68 12.68
CA PRO A 128 12.34 -33.36 13.77
C PRO A 128 13.23 -33.37 15.01
N PRO A 129 12.64 -33.53 16.21
CA PRO A 129 13.40 -33.68 17.44
C PRO A 129 14.33 -34.90 17.32
N VAL A 130 15.64 -34.66 17.41
CA VAL A 130 16.70 -35.69 17.36
C VAL A 130 17.56 -35.58 18.61
N ASP A 131 18.08 -36.72 19.06
CA ASP A 131 19.07 -36.77 20.14
C ASP A 131 20.41 -36.21 19.64
N ASP A 132 20.68 -34.95 20.01
CA ASP A 132 21.93 -34.23 19.77
C ASP A 132 22.54 -33.86 21.14
N PRO A 133 23.88 -33.78 21.29
CA PRO A 133 24.53 -33.24 22.49
C PRO A 133 23.93 -31.94 23.07
N ASN A 134 23.30 -31.09 22.25
CA ASN A 134 22.63 -29.85 22.68
C ASN A 134 21.12 -30.01 22.96
N ASN A 135 20.53 -31.17 22.63
CA ASN A 135 19.14 -31.54 22.89
C ASN A 135 19.02 -33.05 23.22
N PRO A 136 19.59 -33.50 24.36
CA PRO A 136 19.76 -34.92 24.69
C PRO A 136 18.47 -35.64 25.13
N LEU A 137 17.33 -34.96 25.13
CA LEU A 137 16.01 -35.54 25.40
C LEU A 137 15.04 -35.34 24.21
N ALA A 138 15.54 -34.82 23.08
CA ALA A 138 14.74 -34.53 21.89
C ALA A 138 13.44 -33.74 22.23
N MET A 139 13.52 -32.70 23.09
CA MET A 139 12.35 -32.01 23.64
C MET A 139 11.73 -30.96 22.70
N TYR A 140 12.47 -30.51 21.70
CA TYR A 140 12.03 -29.53 20.71
C TYR A 140 12.61 -29.85 19.32
N GLY A 141 11.87 -29.49 18.27
CA GLY A 141 12.29 -29.54 16.87
C GLY A 141 12.22 -28.14 16.25
N ALA A 142 12.85 -27.95 15.09
CA ALA A 142 12.89 -26.67 14.42
C ALA A 142 12.28 -26.76 13.02
N MET A 143 11.48 -25.75 12.64
CA MET A 143 10.97 -25.60 11.29
C MET A 143 11.49 -24.30 10.70
N GLY A 144 12.15 -24.41 9.55
CA GLY A 144 12.63 -23.29 8.77
C GLY A 144 11.90 -23.21 7.43
N TRP A 145 11.60 -21.99 7.01
CA TRP A 145 11.16 -21.71 5.65
C TRP A 145 11.86 -20.44 5.18
N TYR A 146 12.07 -20.35 3.87
CA TYR A 146 12.55 -19.13 3.26
C TYR A 146 11.85 -18.96 1.92
N ASP A 147 11.61 -17.70 1.57
CA ASP A 147 11.06 -17.29 0.29
C ASP A 147 11.88 -16.10 -0.20
N LEU A 148 12.26 -16.13 -1.47
CA LEU A 148 13.01 -15.03 -2.10
C LEU A 148 12.16 -14.42 -3.18
N CYS A 149 11.81 -13.15 -2.98
CA CYS A 149 11.19 -12.32 -3.98
C CYS A 149 12.10 -11.13 -4.30
N ALA A 150 12.16 -10.78 -5.58
CA ALA A 150 12.82 -9.57 -6.06
C ALA A 150 11.77 -8.72 -6.81
N PRO A 151 10.97 -7.90 -6.09
CA PRO A 151 10.01 -7.02 -6.72
C PRO A 151 10.74 -5.84 -7.38
N VAL A 152 10.39 -5.54 -8.63
CA VAL A 152 10.88 -4.35 -9.34
C VAL A 152 9.71 -3.54 -9.91
N ALA A 153 9.81 -2.22 -9.84
CA ALA A 153 8.92 -1.32 -10.56
C ALA A 153 9.31 -1.37 -12.05
N ILE A 154 8.51 -2.03 -12.87
CA ILE A 154 8.79 -2.19 -14.32
C ILE A 154 8.46 -0.90 -15.06
N ASN A 155 7.35 -0.26 -14.69
CA ASN A 155 6.89 0.96 -15.35
C ASN A 155 6.47 2.01 -14.31
N GLY A 156 7.36 2.99 -14.08
CA GLY A 156 7.09 4.11 -13.16
C GLY A 156 5.94 5.01 -13.61
N THR A 157 5.58 5.00 -14.89
CA THR A 157 4.47 5.80 -15.44
C THR A 157 3.10 5.22 -15.05
N CYS A 158 3.06 3.93 -14.70
CA CYS A 158 1.87 3.23 -14.20
C CYS A 158 1.66 3.40 -12.68
N ILE A 159 2.48 4.21 -12.02
CA ILE A 159 2.44 4.45 -10.58
C ILE A 159 2.32 5.95 -10.34
N VAL A 160 1.37 6.35 -9.49
CA VAL A 160 1.27 7.70 -8.96
C VAL A 160 1.37 7.65 -7.45
N ASN A 161 2.41 8.29 -6.92
CA ASN A 161 2.62 8.44 -5.49
C ASN A 161 2.09 9.79 -5.03
N ILE A 162 1.20 9.76 -4.04
CA ILE A 162 0.70 10.93 -3.33
C ILE A 162 1.43 11.01 -1.99
N PHE A 163 2.14 12.11 -1.77
CA PHE A 163 2.81 12.37 -0.51
C PHE A 163 1.92 13.25 0.37
N ASN A 164 1.78 12.89 1.65
CA ASN A 164 0.92 13.60 2.57
C ASN A 164 1.44 13.56 4.02
N CYS A 165 0.92 14.45 4.85
CA CYS A 165 1.14 14.47 6.30
C CYS A 165 -0.21 14.27 7.01
N PRO A 166 -0.57 13.03 7.38
CA PRO A 166 -1.85 12.76 8.04
C PRO A 166 -1.87 13.31 9.47
N THR A 167 -3.08 13.49 9.99
CA THR A 167 -3.29 13.99 11.36
C THR A 167 -2.78 12.97 12.38
N ASN A 168 -1.73 13.32 13.12
CA ASN A 168 -1.29 12.54 14.29
C ASN A 168 -2.17 12.89 15.50
N VAL A 169 -2.41 11.90 16.37
CA VAL A 169 -3.01 12.09 17.70
C VAL A 169 -1.94 12.53 18.68
#